data_AF-A0A520RX03-F1
#
_entry.id   AF-A0A520RX03-F1
#
_cell.length_a   1.000
_cell.length_b   1.000
_cell.length_c   1.000
_cell.angle_alpha   90.00
_cell.angle_beta   90.00
_cell.angle_gamma   90.00
#
_symmetry.space_group_name_H-M   'P 1'
#
loop_
_entity.id
_entity.type
_entity.pdbx_description
1 polymer ?
#
loop_
_entity_poly.entity_id
_entity_poly.type
_entity_poly.pdbx_seq_one_letter_code
_entity_poly.pdbx_strand_id
1 'polypeptide(L)'
;METKLWGPFLYRDYRVLWTILVFGSIVVWMRILSTAQWLLDETGSAYLVGLIGVVQLIVQIPATLWAGTLADRANRKHLITVAHGITGITLLSLGLLDLKGVLTPSMIYLGIAITAGTHMLASPARSALIPIIIPENKLLLATSTDTASQNGA
;
A
#
# COMPACT_ATOMS: atom_id res chain seq x y z
N MET A 1 -26.66 -7.89 -22.49
CA MET A 1 -25.98 -6.58 -22.62
C MET A 1 -24.50 -6.81 -22.36
N GLU A 2 -23.66 -6.70 -23.38
CA GLU A 2 -22.20 -6.88 -23.25
C GLU A 2 -21.63 -5.86 -22.26
N THR A 3 -21.11 -6.34 -21.14
CA THR A 3 -20.33 -5.51 -20.20
C THR A 3 -18.95 -5.27 -20.81
N LYS A 4 -18.86 -4.36 -21.79
CA LYS A 4 -17.58 -3.93 -22.36
C LYS A 4 -16.64 -3.51 -21.22
N LEU A 5 -15.48 -4.16 -21.14
CA LEU A 5 -14.45 -3.99 -20.10
C LEU A 5 -14.05 -2.51 -19.88
N TRP A 6 -14.18 -1.69 -20.91
CA TRP A 6 -13.84 -0.26 -20.93
C TRP A 6 -14.90 0.64 -20.26
N GLY A 7 -16.07 0.11 -19.93
CA GLY A 7 -17.22 0.86 -19.40
C GLY A 7 -16.99 1.67 -18.11
N PRO A 8 -16.12 1.27 -17.17
CA PRO A 8 -15.76 2.06 -16.00
C PRO A 8 -14.84 3.24 -16.32
N PHE A 9 -13.93 3.08 -17.28
CA PHE A 9 -12.98 4.11 -17.71
C PHE A 9 -13.63 5.31 -18.40
N LEU A 10 -14.93 5.26 -18.70
CA LEU A 10 -15.68 6.40 -19.22
C LEU A 10 -15.85 7.51 -18.16
N TYR A 11 -15.88 7.16 -16.87
CA TYR A 11 -16.01 8.12 -15.78
C TYR A 11 -14.65 8.73 -15.38
N ARG A 12 -14.58 10.06 -15.35
CA ARG A 12 -13.35 10.80 -14.99
C ARG A 12 -12.84 10.40 -13.60
N ASP A 13 -13.73 10.31 -12.63
CA ASP A 13 -13.38 10.00 -11.24
C ASP A 13 -12.82 8.58 -11.09
N TYR A 14 -13.34 7.63 -11.86
CA TYR A 14 -12.79 6.27 -11.92
C TYR A 14 -11.40 6.24 -12.55
N ARG A 15 -11.16 6.98 -13.65
CA ARG A 15 -9.82 7.06 -14.26
C ARG A 15 -8.78 7.64 -13.30
N VAL A 16 -9.14 8.71 -12.60
CA VAL A 16 -8.26 9.34 -11.59
C VAL A 16 -7.99 8.37 -10.46
N LEU A 17 -9.03 7.75 -9.90
CA LEU A 17 -8.90 6.73 -8.87
C LEU A 17 -7.96 5.62 -9.34
N TRP A 18 -8.28 4.96 -10.46
CA TRP A 18 -7.53 3.84 -11.01
C TRP A 18 -6.06 4.17 -11.26
N THR A 19 -5.76 5.36 -11.80
CA THR A 19 -4.37 5.80 -12.01
C THR A 19 -3.63 5.92 -10.67
N ILE A 20 -4.24 6.54 -9.67
CA ILE A 20 -3.67 6.62 -8.31
C ILE A 20 -3.43 5.22 -7.73
N LEU A 21 -4.37 4.29 -7.96
CA LEU A 21 -4.31 2.93 -7.47
C LEU A 21 -3.14 2.13 -8.09
N VAL A 22 -2.95 2.24 -9.40
CA VAL A 22 -1.83 1.60 -10.13
C VAL A 22 -0.48 2.15 -9.68
N PHE A 23 -0.34 3.48 -9.64
CA PHE A 23 0.88 4.11 -9.15
C PHE A 23 1.18 3.71 -7.70
N GLY A 24 0.14 3.60 -6.86
CA GLY A 24 0.26 3.09 -5.50
C GLY A 24 0.84 1.67 -5.43
N SER A 25 0.36 0.75 -6.28
CA SER A 25 0.89 -0.62 -6.36
C SER A 25 2.37 -0.63 -6.76
N ILE A 26 2.74 0.14 -7.79
CA ILE A 26 4.14 0.23 -8.26
C ILE A 26 5.05 0.73 -7.14
N VAL A 27 4.62 1.74 -6.37
CA VAL A 27 5.40 2.26 -5.23
C VAL A 27 5.63 1.19 -4.17
N VAL A 28 4.63 0.36 -3.86
CA VAL A 28 4.75 -0.73 -2.89
C VAL A 28 5.78 -1.77 -3.36
N TRP A 29 5.70 -2.21 -4.61
CA TRP A 29 6.64 -3.18 -5.16
C TRP A 29 8.06 -2.63 -5.25
N MET A 30 8.22 -1.39 -5.73
CA MET A 30 9.52 -0.72 -5.77
C MET A 30 10.13 -0.60 -4.37
N ARG A 31 9.34 -0.24 -3.36
CA ARG A 31 9.81 -0.21 -1.96
C ARG A 31 10.30 -1.58 -1.51
N ILE A 32 9.54 -2.65 -1.76
CA ILE A 32 9.89 -4.02 -1.34
C ILE A 32 11.20 -4.45 -2.01
N LEU A 33 11.31 -4.29 -3.33
CA LEU A 33 12.50 -4.68 -4.09
C LEU A 33 13.72 -3.85 -3.69
N SER A 34 13.56 -2.53 -3.56
CA SER A 34 14.67 -1.63 -3.21
C SER A 34 15.20 -1.91 -1.80
N THR A 35 14.31 -2.09 -0.83
CA THR A 35 14.75 -2.38 0.56
C THR A 35 15.36 -3.77 0.70
N ALA A 36 14.86 -4.76 -0.04
CA ALA A 36 15.45 -6.10 -0.09
C ALA A 36 16.84 -6.09 -0.72
N GLN A 37 16.99 -5.43 -1.87
CA GLN A 37 18.26 -5.31 -2.57
C GLN A 37 19.30 -4.55 -1.73
N TRP A 38 18.93 -3.38 -1.20
CA TRP A 38 19.83 -2.59 -0.34
C TRP A 38 20.31 -3.40 0.86
N LEU A 39 19.41 -4.14 1.51
CA LEU A 39 19.77 -4.94 2.69
C LEU A 39 20.70 -6.11 2.32
N LEU A 40 20.51 -6.70 1.14
CA LEU A 40 21.41 -7.71 0.63
C LEU A 40 22.80 -7.14 0.33
N ASP A 41 22.86 -5.97 -0.30
CA ASP A 41 24.13 -5.32 -0.66
C ASP A 41 24.90 -4.89 0.60
N GLU A 42 24.22 -4.36 1.61
CA GLU A 42 24.83 -3.88 2.86
C GLU A 42 25.27 -5.05 3.76
N THR A 43 24.49 -6.13 3.83
CA THR A 43 24.73 -7.21 4.82
C THR A 43 25.27 -8.50 4.23
N GLY A 44 25.17 -8.70 2.92
CA GLY A 44 25.49 -9.96 2.24
C GLY A 44 24.60 -11.15 2.64
N SER A 45 23.53 -10.94 3.42
CA SER A 45 22.78 -12.01 4.08
C SER A 45 21.34 -12.11 3.59
N ALA A 46 21.05 -13.16 2.81
CA ALA A 46 19.68 -13.49 2.40
C ALA A 46 18.75 -13.79 3.59
N TYR A 47 19.30 -14.21 4.74
CA TYR A 47 18.53 -14.41 5.97
C TYR A 47 17.93 -13.09 6.48
N LEU A 48 18.71 -12.00 6.48
CA LEU A 48 18.24 -10.69 6.90
C LEU A 48 17.19 -10.14 5.93
N VAL A 49 17.35 -10.37 4.63
CA VAL A 49 16.29 -10.08 3.64
C VAL A 49 15.01 -10.84 3.96
N GLY A 50 15.10 -12.12 4.35
CA GLY A 50 13.94 -12.91 4.78
C GLY A 50 13.21 -12.34 6.01
N LEU A 51 13.92 -11.69 6.94
CA LEU A 51 13.32 -11.06 8.11
C LEU A 51 12.37 -9.91 7.76
N ILE A 52 12.50 -9.30 6.57
CA ILE A 52 11.53 -8.32 6.07
C ILE A 52 10.11 -8.89 6.11
N GLY A 53 9.93 -10.13 5.65
CA GLY A 53 8.63 -10.81 5.66
C GLY A 53 8.14 -11.08 7.08
N VAL A 54 9.04 -11.47 7.99
CA VAL A 54 8.70 -11.71 9.40
C VAL A 54 8.22 -10.44 10.08
N VAL A 55 8.93 -9.33 9.92
CA VAL A 55 8.53 -8.02 10.46
C VAL A 55 7.17 -7.58 9.91
N GLN A 56 6.93 -7.78 8.60
CA GLN A 56 5.63 -7.49 8.00
C GLN A 56 4.51 -8.30 8.65
N LEU A 57 4.68 -9.61 8.85
CA LEU A 57 3.66 -10.46 9.47
C LEU A 57 3.38 -10.04 10.91
N ILE A 58 4.43 -9.77 11.69
CA ILE A 58 4.32 -9.33 13.09
C ILE A 58 3.49 -8.05 13.21
N VAL A 59 3.61 -7.13 12.25
CA VAL A 59 2.85 -5.89 12.26
C VAL A 59 1.46 -6.04 11.65
N GLN A 60 1.35 -6.74 10.52
CA GLN A 60 0.10 -6.84 9.78
C GLN A 60 -0.96 -7.63 10.53
N ILE A 61 -0.61 -8.72 11.21
CA ILE A 61 -1.56 -9.56 11.95
C ILE A 61 -2.34 -8.75 13.01
N PRO A 62 -1.68 -8.07 13.98
CA PRO A 62 -2.39 -7.26 14.97
C PRO A 62 -3.06 -6.04 14.33
N ALA A 63 -2.42 -5.41 13.34
CA ALA A 63 -3.00 -4.26 12.65
C ALA A 63 -4.31 -4.64 11.92
N THR A 64 -4.41 -5.84 11.35
CA THR A 64 -5.62 -6.32 10.67
C THR A 64 -6.78 -6.50 11.66
N LEU A 65 -6.51 -7.05 12.84
CA LEU A 65 -7.51 -7.21 13.90
C LEU A 65 -8.10 -5.87 14.35
N TRP A 66 -7.26 -4.82 14.42
CA TRP A 66 -7.68 -3.49 14.86
C TRP A 66 -8.16 -2.60 13.72
N ALA A 67 -7.73 -2.85 12.48
CA ALA A 67 -8.10 -2.06 11.32
C ALA A 67 -9.62 -2.08 11.09
N GLY A 68 -10.28 -3.23 11.32
CA GLY A 68 -11.74 -3.35 11.21
C GLY A 68 -12.47 -2.45 12.20
N THR A 69 -12.11 -2.52 13.48
CA THR A 69 -12.76 -1.71 14.53
C THR A 69 -12.50 -0.22 14.37
N LEU A 70 -11.30 0.16 13.90
CA LEU A 70 -10.95 1.55 13.63
C LEU A 70 -11.65 2.09 12.38
N ALA A 71 -11.83 1.28 11.33
CA ALA A 71 -12.52 1.66 10.10
C ALA A 71 -14.02 1.94 10.30
N ASP A 72 -14.63 1.33 11.33
CA ASP A 72 -16.04 1.55 11.66
C ASP A 72 -16.27 2.83 12.47
N ARG A 73 -15.25 3.32 13.19
CA ARG A 73 -15.38 4.49 14.09
C ARG A 73 -14.70 5.76 13.56
N ALA A 74 -13.68 5.63 12.71
CA ALA A 74 -12.90 6.76 12.23
C ALA A 74 -13.44 7.36 10.93
N ASN A 75 -13.20 8.66 10.74
CA ASN A 75 -13.43 9.30 9.44
C ASN A 75 -12.45 8.71 8.42
N ARG A 76 -12.98 7.88 7.51
CA ARG A 76 -12.21 7.08 6.55
C ARG A 76 -11.27 7.91 5.68
N LYS A 77 -11.70 9.10 5.24
CA LYS A 77 -10.86 10.01 4.45
C LYS A 77 -9.67 10.49 5.27
N HIS A 78 -9.91 10.88 6.53
CA HIS A 78 -8.84 11.32 7.42
C HIS A 78 -7.84 10.18 7.70
N LEU A 79 -8.32 8.98 7.96
CA LEU A 79 -7.48 7.80 8.20
C LEU A 79 -6.57 7.50 7.01
N ILE A 80 -7.11 7.49 5.78
CA ILE A 80 -6.34 7.30 4.55
C ILE A 80 -5.27 8.38 4.41
N THR A 81 -5.63 9.66 4.58
CA THR A 81 -4.70 10.78 4.42
C THR A 81 -3.56 10.69 5.41
N VAL A 82 -3.84 10.39 6.69
CA VAL A 82 -2.82 10.23 7.72
C VAL A 82 -1.92 9.02 7.42
N ALA A 83 -2.49 7.87 7.05
CA ALA A 83 -1.73 6.67 6.73
C ALA A 83 -0.77 6.87 5.54
N HIS A 84 -1.24 7.51 4.46
CA HIS A 84 -0.40 7.84 3.32
C HIS A 84 0.64 8.92 3.66
N GLY A 85 0.28 9.91 4.49
CA GLY A 85 1.21 10.92 4.98
C GLY A 85 2.37 10.31 5.77
N ILE A 86 2.07 9.42 6.72
CA ILE A 86 3.09 8.71 7.51
C ILE A 86 3.97 7.85 6.59
N THR A 87 3.36 7.14 5.63
CA THR A 87 4.10 6.31 4.65
C THR A 87 5.07 7.16 3.83
N GLY A 88 4.59 8.29 3.28
CA GLY A 88 5.43 9.21 2.50
C GLY A 88 6.57 9.79 3.32
N ILE A 89 6.31 10.26 4.55
CA ILE A 89 7.35 10.79 5.45
C ILE A 89 8.39 9.73 5.78
N THR A 90 7.95 8.49 6.01
CA THR A 90 8.84 7.36 6.34
C THR A 90 9.77 7.06 5.17
N LEU A 91 9.22 6.95 3.95
CA LEU A 91 10.02 6.68 2.75
C LEU A 91 10.99 7.81 2.41
N LEU A 92 10.55 9.07 2.55
CA LEU A 92 11.43 10.22 2.37
C LEU A 92 12.56 10.22 3.39
N SER A 93 12.26 9.89 4.65
CA SER A 93 13.27 9.83 5.72
C SER A 93 14.31 8.75 5.43
N LEU A 94 13.88 7.54 5.03
CA LEU A 94 14.80 6.46 4.65
C LEU A 94 15.67 6.85 3.45
N GLY A 95 15.08 7.44 2.40
CA GLY A 95 15.84 7.91 1.24
C GLY A 95 16.85 8.99 1.58
N LEU A 96 16.51 9.93 2.48
CA LEU A 96 17.44 10.95 2.95
C LEU A 96 18.58 10.38 3.81
N LEU A 97 18.31 9.34 4.60
CA LEU A 97 19.32 8.65 5.40
C LEU A 97 20.28 7.86 4.51
N ASP A 98 19.77 7.24 3.45
CA ASP A 98 20.55 6.54 2.43
C ASP A 98 21.50 7.49 1.70
N LEU A 99 20.98 8.62 1.21
CA LEU A 99 21.79 9.66 0.55
C LEU A 99 22.90 10.24 1.46
N LYS A 100 22.71 10.18 2.78
CA LYS A 100 23.71 10.62 3.76
C LYS A 100 24.70 9.50 4.16
N GLY A 101 24.50 8.27 3.71
CA GLY A 101 25.32 7.12 4.06
C GLY A 101 25.21 6.69 5.52
N VAL A 102 24.12 7.05 6.21
CA VAL A 102 23.89 6.72 7.63
C VAL A 102 22.70 5.78 7.82
N LEU A 103 22.15 5.26 6.72
CA LEU A 103 21.06 4.30 6.77
C LEU A 103 21.57 2.97 7.33
N THR A 104 20.81 2.37 8.24
CA THR A 104 21.15 1.09 8.85
C THR A 104 20.03 0.07 8.65
N PRO A 105 20.34 -1.24 8.69
CA PRO A 105 19.33 -2.31 8.63
C PRO A 105 18.16 -2.14 9.62
N SER A 106 18.45 -1.68 10.84
CA SER A 106 17.42 -1.48 11.87
C SER A 106 16.42 -0.37 11.49
N MET A 107 16.89 0.70 10.85
CA MET A 107 16.03 1.77 10.34
C MET A 107 15.12 1.28 9.21
N ILE A 108 15.62 0.38 8.35
CA ILE A 108 14.81 -0.25 7.30
C ILE A 108 13.71 -1.11 7.91
N TYR A 109 14.02 -1.97 8.88
CA TYR A 109 13.00 -2.78 9.54
C TYR A 109 11.94 -1.92 10.24
N LEU A 110 12.34 -0.82 10.87
CA LEU A 110 11.41 0.14 11.45
C LEU A 110 10.51 0.78 10.38
N GLY A 111 11.08 1.18 9.25
CA GLY A 111 10.31 1.73 8.13
C GLY A 111 9.34 0.71 7.51
N ILE A 112 9.75 -0.55 7.38
CA ILE A 112 8.89 -1.66 6.96
C ILE A 112 7.74 -1.83 7.95
N ALA A 113 8.03 -1.83 9.25
CA ALA A 113 7.01 -1.95 10.29
C ALA A 113 5.98 -0.80 10.20
N ILE A 114 6.44 0.45 10.13
CA ILE A 114 5.55 1.62 10.02
C ILE A 114 4.68 1.51 8.76
N THR A 115 5.31 1.25 7.60
CA THR A 115 4.59 1.22 6.32
C THR A 115 3.65 0.01 6.19
N ALA A 116 3.95 -1.12 6.84
CA ALA A 116 3.05 -2.26 6.92
C ALA A 116 1.80 -1.92 7.77
N GLY A 117 2.00 -1.25 8.91
CA GLY A 117 0.92 -0.81 9.78
C GLY A 117 -0.02 0.19 9.09
N THR A 118 0.54 1.23 8.46
CA THR A 118 -0.25 2.23 7.73
C THR A 118 -1.01 1.63 6.55
N HIS A 119 -0.40 0.66 5.84
CA HIS A 119 -1.05 -0.04 4.74
C HIS A 119 -2.30 -0.81 5.20
N MET A 120 -2.24 -1.51 6.33
CA MET A 120 -3.39 -2.22 6.89
C MET A 120 -4.53 -1.28 7.30
N LEU A 121 -4.22 -0.09 7.78
CA LEU A 121 -5.22 0.93 8.11
C LEU A 121 -5.89 1.52 6.86
N ALA A 122 -5.14 1.69 5.76
CA ALA A 122 -5.65 2.27 4.53
C ALA A 122 -6.51 1.30 3.69
N SER A 123 -6.25 -0.01 3.78
CA SER A 123 -6.92 -1.05 2.98
C SER A 123 -8.46 -1.08 3.08
N PRO A 124 -9.09 -1.17 4.27
CA PRO A 124 -10.56 -1.24 4.38
C PRO A 124 -11.26 0.04 3.96
N ALA A 125 -10.60 1.19 4.13
CA ALA A 125 -11.15 2.47 3.71
C ALA A 125 -11.18 2.61 2.18
N ARG A 126 -10.19 2.03 1.48
CA ARG A 126 -10.13 1.98 0.01
C ARG A 126 -11.22 1.10 -0.58
N SER A 127 -11.43 -0.10 -0.01
CA SER A 127 -12.51 -1.02 -0.43
C SER A 127 -13.92 -0.43 -0.26
N ALA A 128 -14.09 0.53 0.66
CA ALA A 128 -15.35 1.22 0.89
C ALA A 128 -15.56 2.48 0.04
N LEU A 129 -14.51 3.00 -0.62
CA LEU A 129 -14.58 4.17 -1.51
C LEU A 129 -15.02 3.78 -2.92
N ILE A 130 -14.66 2.58 -3.39
CA ILE A 130 -15.05 2.06 -4.71
C ILE A 130 -16.58 2.04 -4.91
N PRO A 131 -17.40 1.57 -3.94
CA PRO A 131 -18.85 1.54 -4.08
C PRO A 131 -19.53 2.91 -4.09
N ILE A 132 -18.85 3.95 -3.56
CA ILE A 132 -19.39 5.32 -3.50
C ILE A 132 -19.27 6.02 -4.86
N ILE A 133 -18.27 5.64 -5.66
CA ILE A 133 -17.91 6.32 -6.91
C ILE A 133 -18.58 5.65 -8.12
N ILE A 134 -19.00 4.39 -7.99
CA ILE A 134 -19.42 3.57 -9.13
C ILE A 134 -20.83 2.99 -8.86
N PRO A 135 -21.77 3.15 -9.81
CA PRO A 135 -23.10 2.55 -9.68
C PRO A 135 -23.01 1.02 -9.56
N GLU A 136 -23.96 0.45 -8.80
CA GLU A 136 -23.96 -0.95 -8.34
C GLU A 136 -23.77 -1.98 -9.48
N ASN A 137 -24.30 -1.67 -10.67
CA ASN A 137 -24.20 -2.48 -11.87
C ASN A 137 -22.78 -2.59 -12.49
N LYS A 138 -21.80 -1.83 -12.00
CA LYS A 138 -20.40 -1.87 -12.47
C LYS A 138 -19.39 -2.20 -11.36
N LEU A 139 -19.83 -2.52 -10.15
CA LEU A 139 -18.95 -2.81 -9.02
C LEU A 139 -18.05 -4.03 -9.25
N LEU A 140 -18.60 -5.11 -9.81
CA LEU A 140 -17.86 -6.34 -10.03
C LEU A 140 -16.70 -6.15 -11.02
N LEU A 141 -16.91 -5.33 -12.05
CA LEU A 141 -15.88 -4.94 -13.01
C LEU A 141 -14.86 -3.96 -12.40
N ALA A 142 -15.31 -3.05 -11.54
CA ALA A 142 -14.41 -2.12 -10.86
C ALA A 142 -13.47 -2.81 -9.88
N THR A 143 -14.01 -3.73 -9.06
CA THR A 143 -13.24 -4.52 -8.11
C THR A 143 -12.28 -5.47 -8.84
N SER A 144 -12.70 -6.10 -9.94
CA SER A 144 -11.79 -6.96 -10.71
C SER A 144 -10.61 -6.19 -11.30
N THR A 145 -10.85 -4.97 -11.79
CA THR A 145 -9.78 -4.12 -12.35
C THR A 145 -8.84 -3.59 -11.26
N ASP A 146 -9.34 -3.28 -10.06
CA ASP A 146 -8.50 -2.90 -8.91
C ASP A 146 -7.66 -4.10 -8.42
N THR A 147 -8.26 -5.29 -8.27
CA THR A 147 -7.53 -6.52 -7.91
C THR A 147 -6.47 -6.87 -8.96
N ALA A 148 -6.77 -6.72 -10.25
CA ALA A 148 -5.79 -6.92 -11.32
C ALA A 148 -4.64 -5.90 -11.24
N SER A 149 -4.92 -4.67 -10.82
CA SER A 149 -3.88 -3.62 -10.66
C SER A 149 -2.98 -3.85 -9.44
N GLN A 150 -3.43 -4.63 -8.46
CA GLN A 150 -2.65 -4.95 -7.27
C GLN A 150 -1.77 -6.20 -7.45
N ASN A 151 -2.26 -7.18 -8.21
CA ASN A 151 -1.57 -8.47 -8.41
C ASN A 151 -0.86 -8.60 -9.77
N GLY A 152 -1.20 -7.76 -10.75
CA GLY A 152 -0.66 -7.80 -12.11
C GLY A 152 0.52 -6.85 -12.37
N ALA A 153 0.86 -6.01 -11.38
CA ALA A 153 2.12 -5.25 -11.31
C ALA A 153 3.08 -5.99 -10.38
#